data_AF-A0AAP3FQF9-F1
#
_entry.id   AF-A0AAP3FQF9-F1
#
_cell.length_a   1.000
_cell.length_b   1.000
_cell.length_c   1.000
_cell.angle_alpha   90.00
_cell.angle_beta   90.00
_cell.angle_gamma   90.00
#
_symmetry.space_group_name_H-M   'P 1'
#
loop_
_entity.id
_entity.type
_entity.pdbx_description
1 polymer ?
#
loop_
_entity_poly.entity_id
_entity_poly.type
_entity_poly.pdbx_seq_one_letter_code
_entity_poly.pdbx_strand_id
1 'polypeptide(L)'
;MIGQLSNKKIFLSSFFIILICSLLFQFSISDKVMHIYYSSVGENTYDIGEKSVRTIVMFLQGFMIFTTFIEILIGGFILFIVAFILGSKKPKKTYLLLYTLTSLISAFKMLILSVVNYLTADSSLIYSASGSELSLQLLDPFLLISIAALYVAAGKLTDLDKSKRIILTGCFVLIKLFNIFFNYFMVDKI
;
A
#
# COMPACT_ATOMS: atom_id res chain seq x y z
N MET A 1 -10.73 28.90 14.15
CA MET A 1 -9.34 28.61 13.71
C MET A 1 -9.15 27.10 13.75
N ILE A 2 -9.26 26.41 12.61
CA ILE A 2 -8.78 25.02 12.52
C ILE A 2 -7.26 25.13 12.59
N GLY A 3 -6.69 24.83 13.76
CA GLY A 3 -5.26 24.95 14.01
C GLY A 3 -4.47 24.18 12.96
N GLN A 4 -3.51 24.83 12.31
CA GLN A 4 -2.62 24.18 11.34
C GLN A 4 -1.99 22.96 12.02
N LEU A 5 -2.39 21.76 11.59
CA LEU A 5 -1.80 20.52 12.07
C LEU A 5 -0.31 20.51 11.67
N SER A 6 0.57 20.21 12.61
CA SER A 6 1.99 20.10 12.29
C SER A 6 2.25 18.90 11.38
N ASN A 7 3.25 19.02 10.50
CA ASN A 7 3.67 17.94 9.59
C ASN A 7 3.94 16.60 10.31
N LYS A 8 4.38 16.66 11.58
CA LYS A 8 4.57 15.46 12.42
C LYS A 8 3.24 14.79 12.76
N LYS A 9 2.21 15.57 13.12
CA LYS A 9 0.87 15.05 13.42
C LYS A 9 0.22 14.46 12.16
N ILE A 10 0.36 15.14 11.02
CA ILE A 10 -0.15 14.67 9.72
C ILE A 10 0.50 13.35 9.31
N PHE A 11 1.83 13.26 9.44
CA PHE A 11 2.55 12.02 9.18
C PHE A 11 2.01 10.89 10.08
N LEU A 12 1.94 11.12 11.38
CA LEU A 12 1.50 10.10 12.35
C LEU A 12 0.06 9.65 12.10
N SER A 13 -0.85 10.59 11.85
CA SER A 13 -2.26 10.26 11.56
C SER A 13 -2.39 9.47 10.26
N SER A 14 -1.71 9.91 9.20
CA SER A 14 -1.73 9.21 7.91
C SER A 14 -1.15 7.81 8.04
N PHE A 15 -0.07 7.67 8.82
CA PHE A 15 0.57 6.40 9.12
C PHE A 15 -0.40 5.42 9.82
N PHE A 16 -1.09 5.88 10.87
CA PHE A 16 -2.08 5.04 11.56
C PHE A 16 -3.27 4.68 10.66
N ILE A 17 -3.74 5.59 9.82
CA ILE A 17 -4.82 5.30 8.87
C ILE A 17 -4.38 4.21 7.89
N ILE A 18 -3.16 4.29 7.34
CA ILE A 18 -2.61 3.26 6.45
C ILE A 18 -2.60 1.91 7.17
N LEU A 19 -2.10 1.87 8.42
CA LEU A 19 -2.02 0.65 9.20
C LEU A 19 -3.39 0.02 9.46
N ILE A 20 -4.40 0.83 9.81
CA ILE A 20 -5.77 0.34 10.02
C ILE A 20 -6.36 -0.20 8.71
N CYS A 21 -6.18 0.51 7.59
CA CYS A 21 -6.68 0.04 6.28
C CYS A 21 -6.00 -1.27 5.86
N SER A 22 -4.68 -1.38 6.05
CA SER A 22 -3.93 -2.61 5.79
C SER A 22 -4.40 -3.76 6.67
N LEU A 23 -4.64 -3.53 7.97
CA LEU A 23 -5.18 -4.55 8.87
C LEU A 23 -6.56 -5.05 8.41
N LEU A 24 -7.49 -4.13 8.15
CA LEU A 24 -8.85 -4.48 7.69
C LEU A 24 -8.81 -5.26 6.37
N PHE A 25 -7.94 -4.87 5.45
CA PHE A 25 -7.77 -5.56 4.19
C PHE A 25 -7.21 -6.97 4.38
N GLN A 26 -6.14 -7.13 5.17
CA GLN A 26 -5.56 -8.44 5.46
C GLN A 26 -6.54 -9.35 6.20
N PHE A 27 -7.33 -8.83 7.13
CA PHE A 27 -8.39 -9.60 7.79
C PHE A 27 -9.48 -10.06 6.81
N SER A 28 -9.90 -9.19 5.88
CA SER A 28 -10.89 -9.58 4.86
C SER A 28 -10.42 -10.72 3.96
N ILE A 29 -9.12 -10.77 3.64
CA ILE A 29 -8.52 -11.87 2.89
C ILE A 29 -8.43 -13.11 3.77
N SER A 30 -7.98 -12.96 5.03
CA SER A 30 -7.88 -14.05 5.99
C SER A 30 -9.16 -14.86 6.07
N ASP A 31 -10.27 -14.15 6.25
CA ASP A 31 -11.57 -14.74 6.51
C ASP A 31 -12.00 -15.60 5.31
N LYS A 32 -11.81 -15.07 4.09
CA LYS A 32 -12.06 -15.82 2.85
C LYS A 32 -11.13 -17.02 2.67
N VAL A 33 -9.83 -16.86 2.90
CA VAL A 33 -8.85 -17.95 2.76
C VAL A 33 -9.15 -19.09 3.73
N MET A 34 -9.48 -18.76 4.98
CA MET A 34 -9.86 -19.76 5.98
C MET A 34 -11.18 -20.45 5.59
N HIS A 35 -12.17 -19.69 5.12
CA HIS A 35 -13.44 -20.27 4.64
C HIS A 35 -13.21 -21.26 3.47
N ILE A 36 -12.39 -20.90 2.48
CA ILE A 36 -12.01 -21.81 1.38
C ILE A 36 -11.33 -23.07 1.93
N TYR A 37 -10.37 -22.91 2.84
CA TYR A 37 -9.66 -24.05 3.44
C TYR A 37 -10.62 -25.01 4.16
N TYR A 38 -11.49 -24.51 5.06
CA TYR A 38 -12.42 -25.38 5.78
C TYR A 38 -13.46 -26.02 4.86
N SER A 39 -13.91 -25.32 3.82
CA SER A 39 -14.84 -25.88 2.83
C SER A 39 -14.24 -27.03 2.01
N SER A 40 -12.90 -27.08 1.87
CA SER A 40 -12.21 -28.10 1.07
C SER A 40 -11.73 -29.31 1.88
N VAL A 41 -11.47 -29.14 3.18
CA VAL A 41 -10.91 -30.20 4.04
C VAL A 41 -11.99 -31.05 4.74
N GLY A 42 -13.24 -30.55 4.82
CA GLY A 42 -14.37 -31.25 5.45
C GLY A 42 -14.30 -31.31 6.99
N GLU A 43 -15.42 -31.56 7.66
CA GLU A 43 -15.59 -31.44 9.13
C GLU A 43 -14.67 -32.36 10.00
N ASN A 44 -13.94 -33.30 9.41
CA ASN A 44 -13.30 -34.41 10.15
C ASN A 44 -11.78 -34.27 10.44
N THR A 45 -11.13 -33.13 10.18
CA THR A 45 -9.67 -32.94 10.44
C THR A 45 -9.34 -31.72 11.32
N TYR A 46 -10.27 -31.35 12.20
CA TYR A 46 -10.35 -30.01 12.78
C TYR A 46 -9.26 -29.58 13.80
N ASP A 47 -8.56 -30.45 14.53
CA ASP A 47 -7.96 -29.94 15.79
C ASP A 47 -6.48 -29.46 15.75
N ILE A 48 -5.62 -30.04 14.91
CA ILE A 48 -4.17 -29.72 14.87
C ILE A 48 -3.78 -28.97 13.59
N GLY A 49 -4.40 -29.32 12.46
CA GLY A 49 -4.18 -28.64 11.18
C GLY A 49 -4.72 -27.21 11.18
N GLU A 50 -5.88 -26.99 11.80
CA GLU A 50 -6.53 -25.68 11.88
C GLU A 50 -5.67 -24.62 12.59
N LYS A 51 -5.19 -24.92 13.80
CA LYS A 51 -4.37 -23.99 14.59
C LYS A 51 -3.07 -23.62 13.87
N SER A 52 -2.47 -24.59 13.19
CA SER A 52 -1.25 -24.40 12.41
C SER A 52 -1.49 -23.50 11.19
N VAL A 53 -2.54 -23.77 10.41
CA VAL A 53 -2.91 -22.97 9.22
C VAL A 53 -3.29 -21.54 9.63
N ARG A 54 -4.11 -21.38 10.67
CA ARG A 54 -4.48 -20.05 11.19
C ARG A 54 -3.27 -19.25 11.63
N THR A 55 -2.29 -19.89 12.28
CA THR A 55 -1.04 -19.24 12.70
C THR A 55 -0.20 -18.81 11.51
N ILE A 56 -0.06 -19.65 10.49
CA ILE A 56 0.66 -19.33 9.25
C ILE A 56 0.00 -18.13 8.54
N VAL A 57 -1.32 -18.14 8.41
CA VAL A 57 -2.09 -17.06 7.78
C VAL A 57 -1.91 -15.75 8.54
N MET A 58 -1.99 -15.75 9.88
CA MET A 58 -1.72 -14.56 10.70
C MET A 58 -0.28 -14.07 10.57
N PHE A 59 0.70 -14.98 10.51
CA PHE A 59 2.11 -14.63 10.33
C PHE A 59 2.34 -13.94 8.98
N LEU A 60 1.79 -14.51 7.89
CA LEU A 60 1.88 -13.92 6.55
C LEU A 60 1.24 -12.53 6.50
N GLN A 61 0.10 -12.34 7.16
CA GLN A 61 -0.54 -11.01 7.24
C GLN A 61 0.31 -9.99 8.00
N GLY A 62 0.87 -10.39 9.15
CA GLY A 62 1.80 -9.56 9.90
C GLY A 62 3.00 -9.14 9.04
N PHE A 63 3.53 -10.08 8.25
CA PHE A 63 4.60 -9.81 7.30
C PHE A 63 4.16 -8.83 6.19
N MET A 64 2.97 -9.00 5.60
CA MET A 64 2.45 -8.08 4.56
C MET A 64 2.20 -6.66 5.08
N ILE A 65 1.78 -6.51 6.33
CA ILE A 65 1.66 -5.19 6.97
C ILE A 65 3.05 -4.59 7.20
N PHE A 66 4.01 -5.41 7.64
CA PHE A 66 5.39 -4.98 7.83
C PHE A 66 6.06 -4.54 6.51
N THR A 67 5.84 -5.25 5.40
CA THR A 67 6.39 -4.84 4.10
C THR A 67 5.83 -3.49 3.64
N THR A 68 4.56 -3.19 3.95
CA THR A 68 3.97 -1.85 3.70
C THR A 68 4.72 -0.75 4.45
N PHE A 69 5.15 -1.01 5.68
CA PHE A 69 5.97 -0.07 6.47
C PHE A 69 7.34 0.16 5.81
N ILE A 70 8.00 -0.92 5.44
CA ILE A 70 9.32 -0.88 4.79
C ILE A 70 9.22 -0.15 3.44
N GLU A 71 8.16 -0.36 2.67
CA GLU A 71 7.93 0.35 1.41
C GLU A 71 7.88 1.87 1.62
N ILE A 72 7.17 2.35 2.65
CA ILE A 72 7.08 3.78 2.95
C ILE A 72 8.45 4.36 3.31
N LEU A 73 9.24 3.65 4.10
CA LEU A 73 10.59 4.09 4.48
C LEU A 73 11.53 4.15 3.28
N ILE A 74 11.58 3.07 2.49
CA ILE A 74 12.44 2.97 1.31
C ILE A 74 12.01 4.00 0.26
N GLY A 75 10.72 4.07 -0.06
CA GLY A 75 10.18 5.01 -1.04
C GLY A 75 10.44 6.47 -0.65
N GLY A 76 10.18 6.83 0.62
CA GLY A 76 10.50 8.16 1.13
C GLY A 76 12.00 8.48 1.09
N PHE A 77 12.86 7.49 1.33
CA PHE A 77 14.31 7.65 1.25
C PHE A 77 14.81 7.82 -0.19
N ILE A 78 14.30 7.05 -1.14
CA ILE A 78 14.63 7.20 -2.57
C ILE A 78 14.23 8.59 -3.07
N LEU A 79 13.02 9.05 -2.75
CA LEU A 79 12.58 10.40 -3.11
C LEU A 79 13.48 11.49 -2.50
N PHE A 80 13.95 11.29 -1.26
CA PHE A 80 14.91 12.20 -0.65
C PHE A 80 16.24 12.24 -1.42
N ILE A 81 16.80 11.09 -1.80
CA ILE A 81 18.06 11.03 -2.58
C ILE A 81 17.89 11.75 -3.91
N VAL A 82 16.82 11.46 -4.65
CA VAL A 82 16.56 12.11 -5.94
C VAL A 82 16.43 13.62 -5.76
N ALA A 83 15.65 14.07 -4.78
CA ALA A 83 15.49 15.49 -4.55
C ALA A 83 16.78 16.19 -4.05
N PHE A 84 17.63 15.48 -3.31
CA PHE A 84 18.94 15.95 -2.91
C PHE A 84 19.85 16.17 -4.13
N ILE A 85 19.88 15.21 -5.07
CA ILE A 85 20.60 15.34 -6.35
C ILE A 85 20.05 16.52 -7.17
N LEU A 86 18.74 16.76 -7.13
CA LEU A 86 18.08 17.90 -7.78
C LEU A 86 18.31 19.25 -7.05
N GLY A 87 19.04 19.25 -5.94
CA GLY A 87 19.46 20.45 -5.20
C GLY A 87 18.44 20.95 -4.16
N SER A 88 17.50 20.12 -3.71
CA SER A 88 16.60 20.49 -2.62
C SER A 88 17.33 20.61 -1.29
N LYS A 89 17.01 21.65 -0.51
CA LYS A 89 17.51 21.84 0.86
C LYS A 89 16.55 21.31 1.93
N LYS A 90 15.43 20.69 1.53
CA LYS A 90 14.43 20.21 2.47
C LYS A 90 14.91 18.95 3.20
N PRO A 91 14.56 18.81 4.49
CA PRO A 91 15.01 17.68 5.28
C PRO A 91 14.32 16.38 4.85
N LYS A 92 14.98 15.22 5.06
CA LYS A 92 14.48 13.87 4.77
C LYS A 92 13.02 13.61 5.19
N LYS A 93 12.61 14.14 6.35
CA LYS A 93 11.25 13.99 6.91
C LYS A 93 10.16 14.51 5.97
N THR A 94 10.49 15.47 5.10
CA THR A 94 9.56 16.04 4.11
C THR A 94 9.20 15.01 3.04
N TYR A 95 10.20 14.27 2.57
CA TYR A 95 10.03 13.24 1.54
C TYR A 95 9.38 11.98 2.08
N LEU A 96 9.67 11.65 3.34
CA LEU A 96 8.94 10.61 4.05
C LEU A 96 7.46 10.99 4.17
N LEU A 97 7.14 12.21 4.61
CA LEU A 97 5.76 12.70 4.64
C LEU A 97 5.11 12.68 3.26
N LEU A 98 5.83 13.11 2.22
CA LEU A 98 5.34 13.12 0.85
C LEU A 98 4.94 11.71 0.39
N TYR A 99 5.81 10.71 0.61
CA TYR A 99 5.52 9.32 0.25
C TYR A 99 4.36 8.75 1.07
N THR A 100 4.30 9.03 2.39
CA THR A 100 3.19 8.60 3.25
C THR A 100 1.85 9.17 2.79
N LEU A 101 1.79 10.46 2.46
CA LEU A 101 0.56 11.10 1.96
C LEU A 101 0.08 10.47 0.66
N THR A 102 1.00 10.10 -0.24
CA THR A 102 0.62 9.41 -1.47
C THR A 102 0.21 7.96 -1.24
N SER A 103 0.86 7.26 -0.30
CA SER A 103 0.48 5.89 0.08
C SER A 103 -0.88 5.82 0.77
N LEU A 104 -1.36 6.92 1.36
CA LEU A 104 -2.70 7.01 1.92
C LEU A 104 -3.79 6.73 0.87
N ILE A 105 -3.56 7.12 -0.39
CA ILE A 105 -4.49 6.87 -1.50
C ILE A 105 -4.59 5.38 -1.79
N SER A 106 -3.46 4.67 -1.80
CA SER A 106 -3.44 3.21 -1.90
C SER A 106 -4.09 2.53 -0.68
N ALA A 107 -3.97 3.13 0.51
CA ALA A 107 -4.67 2.62 1.69
C ALA A 107 -6.19 2.77 1.58
N PHE A 108 -6.70 3.85 0.99
CA PHE A 108 -8.13 3.96 0.68
C PHE A 108 -8.60 2.88 -0.29
N LYS A 109 -7.79 2.52 -1.30
CA LYS A 109 -8.08 1.35 -2.16
C LYS A 109 -8.22 0.06 -1.33
N MET A 110 -7.26 -0.20 -0.44
CA MET A 110 -7.31 -1.38 0.45
C MET A 110 -8.56 -1.40 1.33
N LEU A 111 -8.99 -0.24 1.84
CA LEU A 111 -10.24 -0.14 2.61
C LEU A 111 -11.46 -0.49 1.76
N ILE A 112 -11.55 0.04 0.54
CA ILE A 112 -12.66 -0.28 -0.38
C ILE A 112 -12.67 -1.77 -0.70
N LEU A 113 -11.52 -2.36 -1.03
CA LEU A 113 -11.41 -3.78 -1.30
C LEU A 113 -11.75 -4.65 -0.09
N SER A 114 -11.41 -4.20 1.12
CA SER A 114 -11.80 -4.86 2.37
C SER A 114 -13.32 -4.92 2.51
N VAL A 115 -14.01 -3.80 2.27
CA VAL A 115 -15.47 -3.72 2.28
C VAL A 115 -16.07 -4.61 1.19
N VAL A 116 -15.52 -4.60 -0.02
CA VAL A 116 -15.98 -5.46 -1.12
C VAL A 116 -15.82 -6.94 -0.77
N ASN A 117 -14.68 -7.34 -0.21
CA ASN A 117 -14.45 -8.72 0.24
C ASN A 117 -15.44 -9.12 1.34
N TYR A 118 -15.72 -8.24 2.30
CA TYR A 118 -16.68 -8.51 3.37
C TYR A 118 -18.13 -8.65 2.85
N LEU A 119 -18.54 -7.82 1.88
CA LEU A 119 -19.89 -7.83 1.33
C LEU A 119 -20.09 -8.92 0.25
N THR A 120 -19.02 -9.40 -0.38
CA THR A 120 -19.11 -10.43 -1.42
C THR A 120 -19.27 -11.80 -0.78
N ALA A 121 -20.49 -12.33 -0.82
CA ALA A 121 -20.87 -13.61 -0.24
C ALA A 121 -20.17 -14.83 -0.88
N ASP A 122 -19.70 -14.70 -2.13
CA ASP A 122 -18.93 -15.76 -2.78
C ASP A 122 -17.51 -15.81 -2.17
N SER A 123 -17.23 -16.88 -1.42
CA SER A 123 -15.92 -17.10 -0.80
C SER A 123 -14.83 -17.44 -1.80
N SER A 124 -15.17 -17.90 -3.02
CA SER A 124 -14.20 -18.21 -4.07
C SER A 124 -13.61 -16.97 -4.75
N LEU A 125 -14.27 -15.82 -4.61
CA LEU A 125 -13.84 -14.54 -5.15
C LEU A 125 -13.10 -13.72 -4.09
N ILE A 126 -11.77 -13.71 -4.15
CA ILE A 126 -10.93 -12.85 -3.32
C ILE A 126 -10.44 -11.67 -4.15
N TYR A 127 -10.88 -10.47 -3.81
CA TYR A 127 -10.37 -9.25 -4.44
C TYR A 127 -9.06 -8.83 -3.77
N SER A 128 -7.96 -9.01 -4.49
CA SER A 128 -6.60 -8.65 -4.08
C SER A 128 -6.20 -7.23 -4.51
N ALA A 129 -5.19 -6.67 -3.84
CA ALA A 129 -4.68 -5.34 -4.15
C ALA A 129 -3.90 -5.30 -5.47
N SER A 130 -3.21 -6.40 -5.79
CA SER A 130 -2.67 -6.72 -7.12
C SER A 130 -3.78 -7.35 -7.94
N GLY A 131 -4.36 -6.61 -8.89
CA GLY A 131 -5.37 -7.14 -9.80
C GLY A 131 -4.83 -8.33 -10.63
N SER A 132 -5.71 -9.08 -11.28
CA SER A 132 -5.32 -10.24 -12.10
C SER A 132 -4.54 -9.87 -13.36
N GLU A 133 -4.79 -8.69 -13.94
CA GLU A 133 -4.15 -8.25 -15.18
C GLU A 133 -3.23 -7.05 -14.97
N LEU A 134 -2.05 -7.10 -15.60
CA LEU A 134 -1.08 -6.00 -15.57
C LEU A 134 -1.66 -4.68 -16.11
N SER A 135 -2.47 -4.75 -17.18
CA SER A 135 -3.17 -3.60 -17.77
C SER A 135 -4.04 -2.86 -16.75
N LEU A 136 -4.81 -3.61 -15.96
CA LEU A 136 -5.70 -3.08 -14.92
C LEU A 136 -4.91 -2.51 -13.73
N GLN A 137 -3.73 -3.07 -13.42
CA GLN A 137 -2.85 -2.52 -12.39
C GLN A 137 -2.20 -1.18 -12.82
N LEU A 138 -1.85 -1.05 -14.11
CA LEU A 138 -1.24 0.18 -14.65
C LEU A 138 -2.26 1.32 -14.82
N LEU A 139 -3.51 0.99 -15.11
CA LEU A 139 -4.62 1.95 -15.26
C LEU A 139 -5.42 2.14 -13.97
N ASP A 140 -4.89 1.67 -12.83
CA ASP A 140 -5.55 1.80 -11.54
C ASP A 140 -5.79 3.29 -11.20
N PRO A 141 -7.05 3.73 -11.03
CA PRO A 141 -7.35 5.13 -10.71
C PRO A 141 -6.66 5.60 -9.42
N PHE A 142 -6.46 4.73 -8.43
CA PHE A 142 -5.74 5.08 -7.20
C PHE A 142 -4.25 5.32 -7.46
N LEU A 143 -3.64 4.58 -8.38
CA LEU A 143 -2.27 4.82 -8.83
C LEU A 143 -2.19 6.19 -9.51
N LEU A 144 -3.07 6.48 -10.47
CA LEU A 144 -3.09 7.75 -11.19
C LEU A 144 -3.30 8.95 -10.26
N ILE A 145 -4.24 8.84 -9.31
CA ILE A 145 -4.49 9.87 -8.30
C ILE A 145 -3.25 10.03 -7.40
N SER A 146 -2.56 8.94 -7.03
CA SER A 146 -1.35 9.03 -6.21
C SER A 146 -0.21 9.77 -6.91
N ILE A 147 -0.06 9.60 -8.23
CA ILE A 147 0.93 10.31 -9.05
C ILE A 147 0.61 11.80 -9.09
N ALA A 148 -0.64 12.15 -9.38
CA ALA A 148 -1.09 13.54 -9.39
C ALA A 148 -0.93 14.20 -8.01
N ALA A 149 -1.30 13.48 -6.94
CA ALA A 149 -1.16 13.95 -5.57
C ALA A 149 0.29 14.19 -5.19
N LEU A 150 1.22 13.32 -5.59
CA LEU A 150 2.65 13.50 -5.36
C LEU A 150 3.13 14.81 -5.99
N TYR A 151 2.81 15.04 -7.26
CA TYR A 151 3.25 16.24 -7.98
C TYR A 151 2.74 17.53 -7.31
N VAL A 152 1.47 17.55 -6.93
CA VAL A 152 0.84 18.70 -6.25
C VAL A 152 1.44 18.89 -4.85
N ALA A 153 1.57 17.82 -4.07
CA ALA A 153 2.12 17.88 -2.71
C ALA A 153 3.60 18.27 -2.71
N ALA A 154 4.39 17.79 -3.68
CA ALA A 154 5.77 18.21 -3.88
C ALA A 154 5.84 19.72 -4.11
N GLY A 155 4.93 20.28 -4.92
CA GLY A 155 4.82 21.73 -5.13
C GLY A 155 4.56 22.56 -3.88
N LYS A 156 3.94 21.99 -2.86
CA LYS A 156 3.62 22.69 -1.60
C LYS A 156 4.66 22.44 -0.50
N LEU A 157 5.24 21.24 -0.48
CA LEU A 157 6.09 20.77 0.62
C LEU A 157 7.59 20.92 0.32
N THR A 158 7.98 20.93 -0.96
CA THR A 158 9.38 21.06 -1.37
C THR A 158 9.70 22.45 -1.93
N ASP A 159 10.99 22.71 -2.12
CA ASP A 159 11.56 23.90 -2.77
C ASP A 159 11.90 23.66 -4.25
N LEU A 160 11.41 22.56 -4.83
CA LEU A 160 11.68 22.19 -6.22
C LEU A 160 10.81 22.99 -7.20
N ASP A 161 11.42 23.46 -8.28
CA ASP A 161 10.72 24.10 -9.39
C ASP A 161 9.84 23.11 -10.19
N LYS A 162 9.14 23.60 -11.22
CA LYS A 162 8.26 22.76 -12.05
C LYS A 162 9.00 21.58 -12.69
N SER A 163 10.15 21.83 -13.31
CA SER A 163 10.91 20.80 -14.04
C SER A 163 11.43 19.71 -13.10
N LYS A 164 11.99 20.09 -11.95
CA LYS A 164 12.50 19.15 -10.95
C LYS A 164 11.40 18.35 -10.28
N ARG A 165 10.21 18.94 -10.08
CA ARG A 165 9.03 18.20 -9.58
C ARG A 165 8.57 17.12 -10.54
N ILE A 166 8.64 17.36 -11.85
CA ILE A 166 8.33 16.34 -12.86
C ILE A 166 9.29 15.15 -12.73
N ILE A 167 10.60 15.41 -12.59
CA ILE A 167 11.61 14.36 -12.41
C ILE A 167 11.36 13.56 -11.12
N LEU A 168 11.08 14.24 -10.01
CA LEU A 168 10.76 13.58 -8.74
C LEU A 168 9.50 12.70 -8.86
N THR A 169 8.49 13.18 -9.59
CA THR A 169 7.26 12.42 -9.85
C THR A 169 7.51 11.23 -10.77
N GLY A 170 8.34 11.38 -11.79
CA GLY A 170 8.79 10.27 -12.64
C GLY A 170 9.51 9.19 -11.82
N CYS A 171 10.36 9.58 -10.86
CA CYS A 171 10.99 8.63 -9.95
C CYS A 171 9.96 7.85 -9.11
N PHE A 172 8.97 8.53 -8.54
CA PHE A 172 7.88 7.87 -7.83
C PHE A 172 7.12 6.86 -8.72
N VAL A 173 6.83 7.24 -9.96
CA VAL A 173 6.19 6.34 -10.95
C VAL A 173 7.05 5.11 -11.17
N LEU A 174 8.37 5.26 -11.37
CA LEU A 174 9.28 4.12 -11.55
C LEU A 174 9.29 3.18 -10.34
N ILE A 175 9.27 3.72 -9.12
CA ILE A 175 9.16 2.91 -7.89
C ILE A 175 7.85 2.09 -7.91
N LYS A 176 6.73 2.71 -8.27
CA LYS A 176 5.43 2.03 -8.33
C LYS A 176 5.37 0.98 -9.43
N LEU A 177 5.91 1.28 -10.61
CA LEU A 177 6.02 0.31 -11.70
C LEU A 177 6.88 -0.89 -11.28
N PHE A 178 8.04 -0.66 -10.67
CA PHE A 178 8.88 -1.74 -10.16
C PHE A 178 8.12 -2.65 -9.19
N ASN A 179 7.35 -2.08 -8.27
CA ASN A 179 6.53 -2.85 -7.33
C ASN A 179 5.42 -3.64 -8.05
N ILE A 180 4.72 -3.02 -9.01
CA ILE A 180 3.69 -3.68 -9.83
C ILE A 180 4.27 -4.88 -10.59
N PHE A 181 5.37 -4.67 -11.32
CA PHE A 181 6.03 -5.73 -12.08
C PHE A 181 6.56 -6.83 -11.16
N PHE A 182 7.19 -6.48 -10.04
CA PHE A 182 7.68 -7.46 -9.08
C PHE A 182 6.54 -8.33 -8.54
N ASN A 183 5.42 -7.74 -8.13
CA ASN A 183 4.27 -8.50 -7.63
C ASN A 183 3.64 -9.37 -8.72
N TYR A 184 3.48 -8.84 -9.94
CA TYR A 184 2.91 -9.58 -11.07
C TYR A 184 3.76 -10.82 -11.40
N PHE A 185 5.07 -10.67 -11.58
CA PHE A 185 5.96 -11.78 -11.96
C PHE A 185 6.24 -12.79 -10.83
N MET A 186 6.07 -12.38 -9.56
CA MET A 186 6.21 -13.29 -8.42
C MET A 186 4.95 -14.13 -8.20
N VAL A 187 3.76 -13.64 -8.59
CA VAL A 187 2.49 -14.38 -8.50
C VAL A 187 2.38 -15.44 -9.61
N ASP A 188 2.84 -15.15 -10.84
CA ASP A 188 2.80 -16.10 -11.97
C ASP A 188 3.83 -17.26 -11.87
N LYS A 189 4.66 -17.31 -10.82
CA LYS A 189 5.71 -18.34 -10.63
C LYS A 189 5.47 -19.31 -9.48
N ILE A 190 4.29 -19.28 -8.87
CA ILE A 190 3.83 -20.22 -7.82
C ILE A 190 2.64 -21.00 -8.37
#